data_AF-A0A975DKP4-F1
#
_entry.id   AF-A0A975DKP4-F1
#
_cell.length_a   1.000
_cell.length_b   1.000
_cell.length_c   1.000
_cell.angle_alpha   90.00
_cell.angle_beta   90.00
_cell.angle_gamma   90.00
#
_symmetry.space_group_name_H-M   'P 1'
#
loop_
_entity.id
_entity.type
_entity.pdbx_description
1 polymer ?
#
loop_
_entity_poly.entity_id
_entity_poly.type
_entity_poly.pdbx_seq_one_letter_code
_entity_poly.pdbx_strand_id
1 'polypeptide(L)' 'MKNVKSIGVVFGVGGALLGSYFSFTAVQLELISGNITGQQAGVSCAILAIVLGFSLAVAGILSNHTNRNK' A
#
# COMPACT_ATOMS: atom_id res chain seq x y z
N MET A 1 9.71 23.29 -7.53
CA MET A 1 9.82 22.03 -6.74
C MET A 1 8.48 21.33 -6.42
N LYS A 2 7.28 21.92 -6.68
CA LYS A 2 5.99 21.26 -6.40
C LYS A 2 5.67 20.06 -7.32
N ASN A 3 6.07 20.12 -8.60
CA ASN A 3 5.78 19.09 -9.59
C ASN A 3 6.51 17.75 -9.36
N VAL A 4 7.76 17.78 -8.91
CA VAL A 4 8.56 16.56 -8.65
C VAL A 4 7.98 15.76 -7.46
N LYS A 5 7.50 16.46 -6.42
CA LYS A 5 6.85 15.83 -5.26
C LYS A 5 5.51 15.18 -5.65
N SER A 6 4.77 15.78 -6.58
CA SER A 6 3.50 15.26 -7.07
C SER A 6 3.68 13.99 -7.92
N ILE A 7 4.69 13.96 -8.80
CA ILE A 7 5.01 12.78 -9.62
C ILE A 7 5.43 11.60 -8.74
N GLY A 8 6.28 11.84 -7.74
CA GLY A 8 6.71 10.78 -6.81
C GLY A 8 5.54 10.15 -6.02
N VAL A 9 4.55 10.95 -5.61
CA VAL A 9 3.36 10.43 -4.93
C VAL A 9 2.47 9.65 -5.89
N VAL A 10 2.27 10.11 -7.13
CA VAL A 10 1.46 9.39 -8.12
C VAL A 10 2.09 8.03 -8.49
N PHE A 11 3.41 7.98 -8.71
CA PHE A 11 4.12 6.72 -8.93
C PHE A 11 4.11 5.82 -7.69
N GLY A 12 4.23 6.39 -6.49
CA GLY A 12 4.13 5.64 -5.23
C GLY A 12 2.76 5.02 -5.01
N VAL A 13 1.69 5.77 -5.26
CA VAL A 13 0.30 5.28 -5.17
C VAL A 13 0.03 4.25 -6.28
N GLY A 14 0.51 4.49 -7.51
CA GLY A 14 0.38 3.53 -8.60
C GLY A 14 1.07 2.19 -8.31
N GLY A 15 2.29 2.24 -7.77
CA GLY A 15 3.03 1.05 -7.34
C GLY A 15 2.34 0.32 -6.17
N ALA A 16 1.80 1.06 -5.20
CA ALA A 16 1.04 0.49 -4.09
C ALA A 16 -0.25 -0.20 -4.57
N LEU A 17 -0.97 0.40 -5.52
CA LEU A 17 -2.19 -0.19 -6.10
C LEU A 17 -1.86 -1.47 -6.89
N LEU A 18 -0.89 -1.43 -7.79
CA LEU A 18 -0.47 -2.61 -8.55
C LEU A 18 0.06 -3.72 -7.64
N GLY A 19 0.89 -3.37 -6.65
CA GLY A 19 1.39 -4.33 -5.65
C GLY A 19 0.25 -4.95 -4.84
N SER A 20 -0.69 -4.14 -4.36
CA SER A 20 -1.85 -4.64 -3.60
C SER A 20 -2.73 -5.57 -4.46
N TYR A 21 -2.89 -5.26 -5.74
CA TYR A 21 -3.64 -6.09 -6.68
C TYR A 21 -2.97 -7.45 -6.86
N PHE A 22 -1.66 -7.47 -7.18
CA PHE A 22 -0.92 -8.73 -7.31
C PHE A 22 -0.89 -9.56 -6.02
N SER A 23 -0.71 -8.92 -4.87
CA SER A 23 -0.77 -9.60 -3.57
C SER A 23 -2.16 -10.18 -3.28
N PHE A 24 -3.23 -9.45 -3.61
CA PHE A 24 -4.59 -9.94 -3.45
C PHE A 24 -4.86 -11.14 -4.37
N THR A 25 -4.42 -11.07 -5.63
CA THR A 25 -4.58 -12.18 -6.59
C THR A 25 -3.82 -13.43 -6.15
N ALA A 26 -2.61 -13.29 -5.60
CA ALA A 26 -1.83 -14.40 -5.07
C ALA A 26 -2.53 -15.05 -3.86
N VAL A 27 -3.00 -14.24 -2.91
CA VAL A 27 -3.76 -14.72 -1.74
C VAL A 27 -5.04 -15.43 -2.19
N GLN A 28 -5.76 -14.89 -3.18
CA GLN A 28 -6.98 -15.48 -3.70
C GLN A 28 -6.71 -16.80 -4.43
N LEU A 29 -5.62 -16.89 -5.21
CA LEU A 29 -5.19 -18.11 -5.89
C LEU A 29 -4.86 -19.22 -4.89
N GLU A 30 -4.10 -18.90 -3.84
CA GLU A 30 -3.78 -19.87 -2.80
C GLU A 30 -5.01 -20.28 -1.96
N LEU A 31 -5.99 -19.39 -1.80
CA LEU A 31 -7.28 -19.69 -1.17
C LEU A 31 -8.10 -20.68 -2.01
N ILE A 32 -8.17 -20.45 -3.32
CA ILE A 32 -8.89 -21.32 -4.27
C ILE A 32 -8.18 -22.67 -4.39
N SER A 33 -6.84 -22.67 -4.34
CA SER A 33 -6.03 -23.89 -4.36
C SER A 33 -6.08 -24.68 -3.05
N GLY A 34 -6.76 -24.16 -2.00
CA GLY A 34 -6.88 -24.81 -0.70
C GLY A 34 -5.59 -24.83 0.13
N ASN A 35 -4.56 -24.08 -0.27
CA ASN A 35 -3.27 -24.06 0.41
C ASN A 35 -3.29 -23.22 1.70
N ILE A 36 -4.21 -22.23 1.76
CA ILE A 36 -4.46 -21.40 2.94
C ILE A 36 -5.95 -21.35 3.25
N THR A 37 -6.27 -21.12 4.53
CA THR A 37 -7.65 -20.96 5.00
C THR A 37 -8.16 -19.54 4.76
N GLY A 38 -9.49 -19.36 4.65
CA GLY A 38 -10.13 -18.04 4.53
C GLY A 38 -9.67 -17.04 5.61
N GLN A 39 -9.40 -17.54 6.83
CA GLN A 39 -8.87 -16.73 7.92
C GLN A 39 -7.44 -16.25 7.66
N GLN A 40 -6.56 -17.10 7.14
CA GLN A 40 -5.18 -16.71 6.79
C GLN A 40 -5.15 -15.68 5.67
N ALA A 41 -5.99 -15.82 4.64
CA ALA A 41 -6.11 -14.80 3.60
C ALA A 41 -6.58 -13.44 4.15
N GLY A 42 -7.57 -13.46 5.04
CA GLY A 42 -8.07 -12.26 5.70
C GLY A 42 -6.99 -11.55 6.52
N VAL A 43 -6.21 -12.30 7.30
CA VAL A 43 -5.09 -11.77 8.10
C VAL A 43 -4.01 -11.16 7.20
N SER A 44 -3.62 -11.84 6.12
CA SER A 44 -2.63 -11.34 5.16
C SER A 44 -3.07 -10.03 4.49
N CYS A 45 -4.35 -9.93 4.10
CA CYS A 45 -4.91 -8.70 3.54
C CYS A 45 -4.94 -7.56 4.57
N ALA A 46 -5.29 -7.84 5.82
CA ALA A 46 -5.32 -6.85 6.89
C ALA A 46 -3.92 -6.29 7.20
N ILE A 47 -2.90 -7.16 7.25
CA ILE A 47 -1.51 -6.74 7.47
C ILE A 47 -1.04 -5.83 6.33
N LEU A 48 -1.31 -6.20 5.08
CA LEU A 48 -0.97 -5.38 3.91
C LEU A 48 -1.64 -4.00 3.97
N ALA A 49 -2.94 -3.94 4.34
CA ALA A 49 -3.66 -2.68 4.47
C ALA A 49 -3.05 -1.78 5.57
N ILE A 50 -2.67 -2.35 6.71
CA ILE A 50 -2.03 -1.61 7.81
C ILE A 50 -0.67 -1.05 7.36
N VAL A 51 0.17 -1.86 6.72
CA VAL A 51 1.52 -1.44 6.27
C VAL A 51 1.43 -0.34 5.22
N LEU A 52 0.53 -0.48 4.24
CA LEU A 52 0.31 0.54 3.21
C LEU A 52 -0.28 1.82 3.82
N GLY A 53 -1.29 1.70 4.69
CA GLY A 53 -1.90 2.84 5.37
C GLY A 53 -0.91 3.60 6.25
N PHE A 54 -0.07 2.90 7.00
CA PHE A 54 0.94 3.51 7.86
C PHE A 54 2.03 4.19 7.04
N SER A 55 2.51 3.55 5.98
CA SER A 55 3.50 4.14 5.06
C SER A 55 2.98 5.43 4.41
N LEU A 56 1.71 5.42 4.00
CA LEU A 56 1.07 6.60 3.40
C LEU A 56 0.83 7.71 4.42
N ALA A 57 0.46 7.36 5.66
CA ALA A 57 0.30 8.31 6.76
C ALA A 57 1.62 8.98 7.13
N VAL A 58 2.70 8.21 7.29
CA VAL A 58 4.06 8.73 7.56
C VAL A 58 4.52 9.63 6.42
N ALA A 59 4.36 9.19 5.16
CA ALA A 59 4.69 10.00 4.00
C ALA A 59 3.88 11.31 3.97
N GLY A 60 2.59 11.26 4.31
CA GLY A 60 1.72 12.45 4.41
C GLY A 60 2.19 13.43 5.49
N ILE A 61 2.52 12.93 6.69
CA ILE A 61 3.05 13.73 7.80
C ILE A 61 4.39 14.39 7.40
N LEU A 62 5.33 13.62 6.85
CA LEU A 62 6.62 14.14 6.39
C LEU A 62 6.43 15.19 5.29
N SER A 63 5.47 14.94 4.39
CA SER A 63 5.18 15.84 3.29
C SER A 63 4.60 17.17 3.77
N ASN A 64 3.74 17.14 4.79
CA ASN A 64 3.14 18.31 5.43
C ASN A 64 4.16 19.11 6.24
N HIS A 65 5.03 18.45 7.01
CA HIS A 65 6.10 19.10 7.78
C HIS A 65 7.11 19.82 6.86
N THR A 66 7.49 19.18 5.76
CA THR A 66 8.35 19.80 4.72
C THR A 66 7.71 21.04 4.07
N ASN A 67 6.38 21.10 3.98
CA ASN A 67 5.68 22.22 3.32
C ASN A 67 5.46 23.41 4.26
N ARG A 68 5.43 23.19 5.59
CA ARG A 68 5.35 24.27 6.60
C ARG A 68 6.70 24.91 6.94
N ASN A 69 7.81 24.25 6.59
CA ASN A 69 9.17 24.75 6.83
C ASN A 69 9.80 25.41 5.57
N LYS A 70 8.95 25.81 4.62
CA LYS A 70 9.26 26.68 3.47
C LYS A 70 8.36 27.89 3.53
#